data_AF-T2SWC7-F1
#
_entry.id   AF-T2SWC7-F1
#
_cell.length_a   1.000
_cell.length_b   1.000
_cell.length_c   1.000
_cell.angle_alpha   90.00
_cell.angle_beta   90.00
_cell.angle_gamma   90.00
#
_symmetry.space_group_name_H-M   'P 1'
#
loop_
_entity.id
_entity.type
_entity.pdbx_description
1 polymer ?
#
loop_
_entity_poly.entity_id
_entity_poly.type
_entity_poly.pdbx_seq_one_letter_code
_entity_poly.pdbx_strand_id
1 'polypeptide(L)'
;RFIFFYMQTIPYNIGGEHARHWISRYSQLEVPIPPLEIQQEIVKILDQFSALTTDLQAGIPAEIEARKKQYEYYREKLLAFKPLTPQRS
;
A
#
# COMPACT_ATOMS: atom_id res chain seq x y z
N ARG A 1 2.14 18.05 -2.36
CA ARG A 1 1.57 16.74 -2.78
C ARG A 1 2.08 16.34 -4.17
N PHE A 2 2.03 17.21 -5.19
CA PHE A 2 2.57 16.89 -6.53
C PHE A 2 4.04 16.44 -6.50
N ILE A 3 4.92 17.23 -5.86
CA ILE A 3 6.35 16.90 -5.72
C ILE A 3 6.57 15.55 -5.05
N PHE A 4 5.75 15.20 -4.04
CA PHE A 4 5.84 13.91 -3.36
C PHE A 4 5.60 12.75 -4.33
N PHE A 5 4.53 12.80 -5.11
CA PHE A 5 4.25 11.77 -6.11
C PHE A 5 5.29 11.73 -7.22
N TYR A 6 5.76 12.89 -7.67
CA TYR A 6 6.84 12.96 -8.66
C TYR A 6 8.14 12.33 -8.13
N MET A 7 8.48 12.58 -6.87
CA MET A 7 9.68 11.99 -6.27
C MET A 7 9.63 10.46 -6.23
N GLN A 8 8.45 9.85 -6.11
CA GLN A 8 8.28 8.40 -6.16
C GLN A 8 8.59 7.79 -7.53
N THR A 9 8.58 8.59 -8.61
CA THR A 9 8.93 8.11 -9.95
C THR A 9 10.43 8.16 -10.23
N ILE A 10 11.21 8.80 -9.35
CA ILE A 10 12.66 8.93 -9.54
C ILE A 10 13.31 7.57 -9.24
N PRO A 11 14.03 6.95 -10.20
CA PRO A 11 14.67 5.67 -9.96
C PRO A 11 15.78 5.83 -8.92
N TYR A 12 15.70 5.07 -7.83
CA TYR A 12 16.73 5.03 -6.79
C TYR A 12 17.50 3.71 -6.87
N ASN A 13 18.76 3.78 -7.32
CA ASN A 13 19.65 2.62 -7.39
C ASN A 13 20.45 2.52 -6.08
N ILE A 14 20.12 1.53 -5.23
CA ILE A 14 20.78 1.24 -3.94
C ILE A 14 21.90 0.19 -4.13
N GLY A 15 22.18 -0.24 -5.36
CA GLY A 15 23.23 -1.20 -5.66
C GLY A 15 24.59 -0.52 -5.82
N GLY A 16 25.27 -0.22 -4.72
CA GLY A 16 26.69 0.17 -4.74
C GLY A 16 27.04 1.27 -3.75
N GLU A 17 27.74 0.88 -2.69
CA GLU A 17 28.38 1.69 -1.65
C GLU A 17 27.50 2.74 -0.93
N HIS A 18 27.52 2.70 0.40
CA HIS A 18 26.92 3.70 1.28
C HIS A 18 27.68 5.04 1.22
N ALA A 19 27.75 5.65 0.04
CA ALA A 19 28.32 6.96 -0.13
C ALA A 19 27.23 8.02 0.01
N ARG A 20 27.58 9.15 0.64
CA ARG A 20 26.75 10.34 0.86
C ARG A 20 26.47 11.09 -0.45
N HIS A 21 26.06 10.38 -1.50
CA HIS A 21 25.69 10.91 -2.81
C HIS A 21 24.35 11.65 -2.81
N TRP A 22 23.58 11.54 -1.71
CA TRP A 22 22.21 12.00 -1.65
C TRP A 22 22.05 13.51 -1.83
N ILE A 23 22.96 14.34 -1.31
CA ILE A 23 22.83 15.80 -1.46
C ILE A 23 23.29 16.27 -2.84
N SER A 24 24.48 15.87 -3.29
CA SER A 24 25.07 16.36 -4.54
C SER A 24 24.31 15.89 -5.79
N ARG A 25 23.76 14.67 -5.76
CA ARG A 25 23.06 14.09 -6.91
C ARG A 25 21.62 14.58 -7.05
N TYR A 26 20.91 14.75 -5.94
CA TYR A 26 19.51 15.18 -5.97
C TYR A 26 19.36 16.70 -6.03
N SER A 27 20.38 17.49 -5.63
CA SER A 27 20.36 18.95 -5.80
C SER A 27 20.35 19.38 -7.27
N GLN A 28 20.82 18.51 -8.18
CA GLN A 28 20.84 18.73 -9.63
C GLN A 28 19.59 18.19 -10.34
N LEU A 29 18.64 17.60 -9.60
CA LEU A 29 17.47 17.00 -10.20
C LEU A 29 16.45 18.06 -10.60
N GLU A 30 16.18 18.15 -11.89
CA GLU A 30 15.15 19.05 -12.41
C GLU A 30 13.78 18.39 -12.30
N VAL A 31 12.86 19.08 -11.59
CA VAL A 31 11.46 18.68 -11.49
C VAL A 31 10.66 19.53 -12.48
N PRO A 32 9.97 18.92 -13.46
CA PRO A 32 9.05 19.65 -14.32
C PRO A 32 7.86 20.11 -13.49
N ILE A 33 7.65 21.42 -13.43
CA ILE A 33 6.52 22.04 -12.73
C ILE A 33 5.49 22.49 -13.77
N PRO A 34 4.43 21.69 -14.02
CA PRO A 34 3.36 22.09 -14.93
C PRO A 34 2.50 23.21 -14.31
N PRO A 35 1.58 23.84 -15.07
CA PRO A 35 0.59 24.77 -14.53
C PRO A 35 -0.16 24.22 -13.31
N LEU A 36 -0.57 25.12 -12.40
CA LEU A 36 -1.12 24.75 -11.10
C LEU A 36 -2.37 23.87 -11.21
N GLU A 37 -3.22 24.15 -12.20
CA GLU A 37 -4.43 23.39 -12.48
C GLU A 37 -4.12 21.93 -12.81
N ILE A 38 -3.08 21.71 -13.62
CA ILE A 38 -2.63 20.37 -13.99
C ILE A 38 -2.03 19.65 -12.77
N GLN A 39 -1.24 20.35 -11.95
CA GLN A 39 -0.71 19.77 -10.72
C GLN A 39 -1.83 19.30 -9.79
N GLN A 40 -2.91 20.09 -9.66
CA GLN A 40 -4.06 19.77 -8.81
C GLN A 40 -4.82 18.54 -9.31
N GLU A 41 -5.06 18.44 -10.62
CA GLU A 41 -5.73 17.26 -11.19
C GLU A 41 -4.90 15.99 -11.01
N ILE A 42 -3.59 16.06 -11.24
CA ILE A 42 -2.68 14.92 -10.98
C ILE A 42 -2.76 14.50 -9.51
N VAL A 43 -2.64 15.46 -8.59
CA VAL A 43 -2.68 15.18 -7.14
C VAL A 43 -4.00 14.57 -6.74
N LYS A 44 -5.13 15.11 -7.22
CA LYS A 44 -6.47 14.63 -6.90
C LYS A 44 -6.64 13.16 -7.29
N ILE A 45 -6.20 12.78 -8.48
CA ILE A 45 -6.30 11.40 -8.97
C ILE A 45 -5.40 10.48 -8.12
N LEU A 46 -4.13 10.85 -7.94
CA LEU A 46 -3.16 10.02 -7.21
C LEU A 46 -3.51 9.88 -5.73
N ASP A 47 -4.12 10.90 -5.13
CA ASP A 47 -4.59 10.87 -3.75
C ASP A 47 -5.73 9.87 -3.56
N GLN A 48 -6.65 9.78 -4.52
CA GLN A 48 -7.72 8.78 -4.47
C GLN A 48 -7.16 7.37 -4.53
N PHE A 49 -6.19 7.11 -5.41
CA PHE A 49 -5.51 5.82 -5.46
C PHE A 49 -4.71 5.52 -4.20
N SER A 50 -3.98 6.51 -3.66
CA SER A 50 -3.24 6.35 -2.41
C SER A 50 -4.19 6.00 -1.27
N ALA A 51 -5.29 6.75 -1.09
CA ALA A 51 -6.26 6.47 -0.04
C ALA A 51 -6.85 5.06 -0.15
N LEU A 52 -7.17 4.59 -1.36
CA LEU A 52 -7.71 3.25 -1.57
C LEU A 52 -6.71 2.13 -1.25
N THR A 53 -5.40 2.38 -1.40
CA THR A 53 -4.37 1.34 -1.32
C THR A 53 -3.54 1.36 -0.05
N THR A 54 -3.39 2.51 0.60
CA THR A 54 -2.49 2.69 1.76
C THR A 54 -3.20 2.98 3.07
N ASP A 55 -4.48 3.35 3.03
CA ASP A 55 -5.24 3.55 4.27
C ASP A 55 -5.40 2.21 4.99
N LEU A 56 -5.04 2.16 6.28
CA LEU A 56 -5.15 0.94 7.08
C LEU A 56 -6.57 0.76 7.63
N GLN A 57 -7.33 1.84 7.75
CA GLN A 57 -8.70 1.84 8.29
C GLN A 57 -9.77 1.76 7.19
N ALA A 58 -9.38 2.01 5.94
CA ALA A 58 -10.25 1.95 4.76
C ALA A 58 -9.56 1.23 3.60
N GLY A 59 -10.23 1.13 2.45
CA GLY A 59 -9.63 0.58 1.24
C GLY A 59 -9.21 -0.89 1.33
N ILE A 60 -8.22 -1.26 0.51
CA ILE A 60 -7.77 -2.64 0.34
C ILE A 60 -7.18 -3.25 1.62
N PRO A 61 -6.33 -2.55 2.40
CA PRO A 61 -5.77 -3.14 3.63
C PRO A 61 -6.85 -3.54 4.64
N ALA A 62 -7.85 -2.68 4.85
CA ALA A 62 -8.97 -2.95 5.74
C ALA A 62 -9.82 -4.14 5.23
N GLU A 63 -10.07 -4.23 3.92
CA GLU A 63 -10.78 -5.36 3.33
C GLU A 63 -10.01 -6.68 3.51
N ILE A 64 -8.70 -6.68 3.27
CA ILE A 64 -7.85 -7.86 3.48
C ILE A 64 -7.92 -8.34 4.94
N GLU A 65 -7.84 -7.42 5.91
CA GLU A 65 -7.94 -7.77 7.33
C GLU A 65 -9.30 -8.38 7.66
N ALA A 66 -10.39 -7.77 7.18
CA ALA A 66 -11.74 -8.29 7.39
C ALA A 66 -11.92 -9.70 6.81
N ARG A 67 -11.38 -9.95 5.61
CA ARG A 67 -11.42 -11.27 4.96
C ARG A 67 -10.57 -12.31 5.69
N LYS A 68 -9.42 -11.94 6.24
CA LYS A 68 -8.61 -12.82 7.09
C LYS A 68 -9.37 -13.24 8.35
N LYS A 69 -9.98 -12.28 9.07
CA LYS A 69 -10.83 -12.55 10.23
C LYS A 69 -12.01 -13.46 9.88
N GLN A 70 -12.66 -13.21 8.76
CA GLN A 70 -13.75 -14.05 8.26
C GLN A 70 -13.27 -15.48 8.00
N TYR A 71 -12.12 -15.65 7.32
CA TYR A 71 -11.54 -16.95 7.05
C TYR A 71 -11.18 -17.71 8.34
N GLU A 72 -10.53 -17.06 9.30
CA GLU A 72 -10.17 -17.64 10.59
C GLU A 72 -11.42 -18.15 11.34
N TYR A 73 -12.46 -17.33 11.41
CA TYR A 73 -13.72 -17.70 12.04
C TYR A 73 -14.36 -18.96 11.43
N TYR A 74 -14.44 -19.03 10.09
CA TYR A 74 -15.01 -20.20 9.43
C TYR A 74 -14.11 -21.43 9.53
N ARG A 75 -12.78 -21.25 9.48
CA ARG A 75 -11.82 -22.33 9.71
C ARG A 75 -12.01 -22.94 11.10
N GLU A 76 -12.11 -22.12 12.13
CA GLU A 76 -12.35 -22.59 13.50
C GLU A 76 -13.70 -23.27 13.64
N LYS A 77 -14.77 -22.71 13.06
CA LYS A 77 -16.09 -23.36 13.03
C LYS A 77 -16.06 -24.74 12.38
N LEU A 78 -15.37 -24.87 11.24
CA LEU A 78 -15.24 -26.15 10.55
C LEU A 78 -14.46 -27.17 11.39
N LEU A 79 -13.39 -26.75 12.07
CA LEU A 79 -12.59 -27.61 12.94
C LEU A 79 -13.29 -27.95 14.27
N ALA A 80 -14.24 -27.11 14.72
CA ALA A 80 -15.05 -27.34 15.91
C ALA A 80 -16.20 -28.35 15.69
N PHE A 81 -16.42 -28.83 14.45
CA PHE A 81 -17.35 -29.92 14.21
C PHE A 81 -16.81 -31.19 14.88
N LYS A 82 -17.40 -31.55 16.03
CA LYS A 82 -17.26 -32.89 16.60
C LYS A 82 -17.77 -33.90 15.58
N PRO A 83 -16.96 -34.89 15.17
CA PRO A 83 -17.49 -36.00 14.39
C PRO A 83 -18.57 -36.68 15.23
N LEU A 84 -19.71 -37.00 14.62
CA LEU A 84 -20.73 -37.87 15.21
C LEU A 84 -20.10 -39.26 15.33
N THR A 85 -19.39 -39.53 16.42
CA THR A 85 -19.06 -40.91 16.78
C THR A 85 -20.37 -41.59 17.15
N PRO A 86 -20.83 -42.60 16.39
CA PRO A 86 -21.98 -43.35 16.84
C PRO A 86 -21.57 -44.08 18.11
N GLN A 87 -22.20 -43.76 19.24
CA GLN A 87 -22.10 -44.60 20.44
C GLN A 87 -22.71 -45.95 20.07
N ARG A 88 -21.87 -46.95 19.83
CA ARG A 88 -22.30 -48.34 19.84
C ARG A 88 -22.47 -48.73 21.30
N SER A 89 -23.73 -48.80 21.73
CA SER A 89 -24.20 -49.54 22.90
C SER A 89 -23.94 -51.03 22.76
#